data_AF-A0ABD4VJI3-F1
#
_entry.id   AF-A0ABD4VJI3-F1
#
_cell.length_a   1.000
_cell.length_b   1.000
_cell.length_c   1.000
_cell.angle_alpha   90.00
_cell.angle_beta   90.00
_cell.angle_gamma   90.00
#
_symmetry.space_group_name_H-M   'P 1'
#
loop_
_entity.id
_entity.type
_entity.pdbx_description
1 polymer ?
#
loop_
_entity_poly.entity_id
_entity_poly.type
_entity_poly.pdbx_seq_one_letter_code
_entity_poly.pdbx_strand_id
1 'polypeptide(L)'
;ASKPAGSDKSYADHFKEVMDEQTKLITIGGVFSQEDAEAAIEDTAADLVAIGRGTLIDPLFGYKIQTGRGAEIVHEISPEQLKNSQLTPGLLEVFSRKDSGGLPPLPGHDSITHLHTGKYEDEGQ
;
A
#
# COMPACT_ATOMS: atom_id res chain seq x y z
N ALA A 1 6.85 13.28 2.47
CA ALA A 1 7.86 12.20 2.56
C ALA A 1 8.54 12.13 3.93
N SER A 2 8.97 10.94 4.38
CA SER A 2 9.71 10.75 5.64
C SER A 2 11.14 11.32 5.57
N LYS A 3 11.63 11.86 6.69
CA LYS A 3 12.95 12.50 6.79
C LYS A 3 13.74 11.98 8.01
N PRO A 4 15.08 11.89 7.93
CA PRO A 4 15.92 11.67 9.10
C PRO A 4 15.80 12.83 10.11
N ALA A 5 15.98 12.53 11.40
CA ALA A 5 16.02 13.56 12.43
C ALA A 5 17.13 14.59 12.14
N GLY A 6 16.76 15.88 12.12
CA GLY A 6 17.70 16.99 11.87
C GLY A 6 18.05 17.24 10.41
N SER A 7 17.32 16.67 9.44
CA SER A 7 17.50 16.93 8.02
C SER A 7 16.24 17.46 7.36
N ASP A 8 16.40 18.45 6.48
CA ASP A 8 15.30 18.96 5.65
C ASP A 8 15.03 18.09 4.40
N LYS A 9 15.96 17.19 4.07
CA LYS A 9 15.87 16.27 2.93
C LYS A 9 15.14 14.98 3.29
N SER A 10 14.40 14.41 2.34
CA SER A 10 13.82 13.09 2.50
C SER A 10 14.90 12.00 2.46
N TYR A 11 14.56 10.80 2.93
CA TYR A 11 15.45 9.64 2.76
C TYR A 11 15.79 9.39 1.29
N ALA A 12 14.82 9.57 0.38
CA ALA A 12 15.02 9.37 -1.04
C ALA A 12 16.05 10.35 -1.63
N ASP A 13 16.02 11.62 -1.21
CA ASP A 13 16.97 12.63 -1.67
C ASP A 13 18.40 12.27 -1.26
N HIS A 14 18.59 11.81 -0.01
CA HIS A 14 19.89 11.35 0.47
C HIS A 14 20.43 10.17 -0.34
N PHE A 15 19.58 9.21 -0.70
CA PHE A 15 19.99 8.09 -1.55
C PHE A 15 20.35 8.57 -2.96
N LYS A 16 19.55 9.47 -3.54
CA LYS A 16 19.80 9.92 -4.91
C LYS A 16 21.12 10.67 -5.05
N GLU A 17 21.56 11.39 -4.02
CA GLU A 17 22.84 12.12 -4.01
C GLU A 17 24.09 11.22 -4.13
N VAL A 18 23.97 9.95 -3.76
CA VAL A 18 25.09 9.00 -3.79
C VAL A 18 24.94 7.93 -4.88
N MET A 19 23.81 7.92 -5.59
CA MET A 19 23.53 6.99 -6.68
C MET A 19 24.06 7.54 -8.01
N ASP A 20 24.48 6.64 -8.89
CA ASP A 20 24.72 7.00 -10.30
C ASP A 20 23.40 7.27 -11.05
N GLU A 21 23.50 7.82 -12.26
CA GLU A 21 22.33 8.19 -13.08
C GLU A 21 21.58 6.99 -13.68
N GLN A 22 22.22 5.84 -13.81
CA GLN A 22 21.63 4.63 -14.39
C GLN A 22 20.76 3.88 -13.37
N THR A 23 21.11 3.95 -12.08
CA THR A 23 20.38 3.29 -11.01
C THR A 23 19.10 4.05 -10.65
N LYS A 24 17.97 3.33 -10.66
CA LYS A 24 16.64 3.87 -10.36
C LYS A 24 16.27 3.69 -8.89
N LEU A 25 15.69 4.72 -8.30
CA LEU A 25 15.22 4.73 -6.93
C LEU A 25 13.71 4.49 -6.87
N ILE A 26 13.30 3.46 -6.12
CA ILE A 26 11.90 3.16 -5.85
C ILE A 26 11.58 3.56 -4.40
N THR A 27 10.54 4.36 -4.19
CA THR A 27 10.01 4.64 -2.85
C THR A 27 8.74 3.84 -2.59
N ILE A 28 8.50 3.54 -1.30
CA ILE A 28 7.30 2.87 -0.82
C ILE A 28 6.87 3.50 0.50
N GLY A 29 5.57 3.68 0.69
CA GLY A 29 5.03 4.06 1.99
C GLY A 29 3.75 4.87 1.89
N GLY A 30 2.64 4.29 2.35
CA GLY A 30 1.40 5.03 2.63
C GLY A 30 0.68 5.60 1.40
N VAL A 31 0.87 5.04 0.21
CA VAL A 31 0.20 5.50 -1.02
C VAL A 31 -1.15 4.80 -1.15
N PHE A 32 -2.24 5.57 -1.06
CA PHE A 32 -3.60 5.08 -1.18
C PHE A 32 -4.42 5.84 -2.21
N SER A 33 -4.01 7.04 -2.66
CA SER A 33 -4.66 7.80 -3.73
C SER A 33 -3.74 8.18 -4.89
N GLN A 34 -4.29 8.77 -5.96
CA GLN A 34 -3.48 9.31 -7.05
C GLN A 34 -2.59 10.46 -6.54
N GLU A 35 -3.14 11.33 -5.70
CA GLU A 35 -2.43 12.46 -5.10
C GLU A 35 -1.27 11.99 -4.22
N ASP A 36 -1.44 10.90 -3.46
CA ASP A 36 -0.35 10.31 -2.69
C ASP A 36 0.78 9.82 -3.61
N ALA A 37 0.44 9.22 -4.75
CA ALA A 37 1.40 8.69 -5.71
C ALA A 37 2.15 9.82 -6.43
N GLU A 38 1.45 10.89 -6.79
CA GLU A 38 2.03 12.11 -7.37
C GLU A 38 2.95 12.80 -6.38
N ALA A 39 2.50 13.04 -5.14
CA ALA A 39 3.30 13.64 -4.09
C ALA A 39 4.56 12.82 -3.78
N ALA A 40 4.49 11.48 -3.84
CA ALA A 40 5.67 10.63 -3.64
C ALA A 40 6.76 10.82 -4.72
N ILE A 41 6.39 11.25 -5.92
CA ILE A 41 7.33 11.60 -7.00
C ILE A 41 7.72 13.07 -6.93
N GLU A 42 6.76 13.98 -6.73
CA GLU A 42 7.00 15.42 -6.76
C GLU A 42 7.80 15.93 -5.55
N ASP A 43 7.56 15.35 -4.37
CA ASP A 43 8.23 15.76 -3.12
C ASP A 43 9.56 15.04 -2.88
N THR A 44 10.00 14.14 -3.77
CA THR A 44 11.22 13.35 -3.56
C THR A 44 12.01 13.12 -4.84
N ALA A 45 13.29 12.80 -4.72
CA ALA A 45 14.12 12.42 -5.86
C ALA A 45 13.88 10.99 -6.40
N ALA A 46 12.71 10.39 -6.16
CA ALA A 46 12.37 9.04 -6.60
C ALA A 46 12.11 8.95 -8.11
N ASP A 47 12.52 7.84 -8.73
CA ASP A 47 12.19 7.55 -10.13
C ASP A 47 10.87 6.77 -10.27
N LEU A 48 10.49 6.01 -9.24
CA LEU A 48 9.33 5.12 -9.22
C LEU A 48 8.69 5.09 -7.83
N VAL A 49 7.38 4.84 -7.79
CA VAL A 49 6.61 4.64 -6.56
C VAL A 49 6.00 3.24 -6.57
N ALA A 50 6.29 2.47 -5.53
CA ALA A 50 5.69 1.16 -5.32
C ALA A 50 4.49 1.26 -4.38
N ILE A 51 3.38 0.64 -4.77
CA ILE A 51 2.12 0.67 -4.03
C ILE A 51 1.84 -0.73 -3.48
N GLY A 52 2.00 -0.87 -2.15
CA GLY A 52 1.69 -2.10 -1.43
C GLY A 52 0.19 -2.20 -1.12
N ARG A 53 -0.20 -1.81 0.10
CA ARG A 53 -1.59 -1.97 0.60
C ARG A 53 -2.66 -1.31 -0.29
N GLY A 54 -2.35 -0.20 -0.97
CA GLY A 54 -3.28 0.41 -1.93
C GLY A 54 -3.72 -0.54 -3.05
N THR A 55 -2.83 -1.41 -3.55
CA THR A 55 -3.19 -2.40 -4.59
C THR A 55 -3.94 -3.61 -4.03
N LEU A 56 -3.77 -3.92 -2.75
CA LEU A 56 -4.57 -4.94 -2.06
C LEU A 56 -6.02 -4.48 -1.88
N ILE A 57 -6.25 -3.18 -1.75
CA ILE A 57 -7.60 -2.59 -1.67
C ILE A 57 -8.18 -2.43 -3.07
N ASP A 58 -7.43 -1.81 -3.97
CA ASP A 58 -7.85 -1.56 -5.35
C ASP A 58 -6.84 -2.16 -6.34
N PRO A 59 -7.09 -3.38 -6.86
CA PRO A 59 -6.16 -4.04 -7.77
C PRO A 59 -6.03 -3.32 -9.12
N LEU A 60 -6.92 -2.37 -9.44
CA LEU A 60 -6.88 -1.56 -10.65
C LEU A 60 -6.25 -0.18 -10.45
N PHE A 61 -5.60 0.07 -9.31
CA PHE A 61 -5.01 1.36 -8.94
C PHE A 61 -4.24 2.03 -10.09
N GLY A 62 -3.20 1.36 -10.59
CA GLY A 62 -2.36 1.91 -11.66
C GLY A 62 -3.12 2.11 -12.97
N TYR A 63 -4.06 1.21 -13.28
CA TYR A 63 -4.90 1.31 -14.47
C TYR A 63 -5.85 2.51 -14.40
N LYS A 64 -6.42 2.79 -13.22
CA LYS A 64 -7.28 3.95 -12.98
C LYS A 64 -6.51 5.25 -13.18
N ILE A 65 -5.29 5.37 -12.63
CA ILE A 65 -4.42 6.53 -12.89
C ILE A 65 -4.14 6.67 -14.38
N GLN A 66 -3.68 5.59 -15.02
CA GLN A 66 -3.33 5.59 -16.45
C GLN A 66 -4.50 6.02 -17.36
N THR A 67 -5.74 5.76 -16.94
CA THR A 67 -6.95 6.05 -17.73
C THR A 67 -7.68 7.33 -17.29
N GLY A 68 -7.09 8.15 -16.42
CA GLY A 68 -7.68 9.40 -15.95
C GLY A 68 -8.85 9.21 -14.96
N ARG A 69 -8.90 8.06 -14.28
CA ARG A 69 -9.93 7.67 -13.32
C ARG A 69 -9.40 7.56 -11.89
N GLY A 70 -8.35 8.31 -11.53
CA GLY A 70 -7.79 8.25 -10.19
C GLY A 70 -8.77 8.58 -9.06
N ALA A 71 -9.75 9.45 -9.32
CA ALA A 71 -10.84 9.74 -8.39
C ALA A 71 -11.73 8.52 -8.07
N GLU A 72 -11.66 7.44 -8.86
CA GLU A 72 -12.37 6.18 -8.62
C GLU A 72 -11.56 5.19 -7.77
N ILE A 73 -10.32 5.52 -7.38
CA ILE A 73 -9.48 4.64 -6.56
C ILE A 73 -10.12 4.46 -5.19
N VAL A 74 -10.27 3.20 -4.75
CA VAL A 74 -10.81 2.90 -3.43
C VAL A 74 -9.67 2.88 -2.42
N HIS A 75 -9.78 3.70 -1.36
CA HIS A 75 -8.72 3.92 -0.38
C HIS A 75 -8.84 3.04 0.87
N GLU A 76 -10.03 2.51 1.15
CA GLU A 76 -10.33 1.68 2.31
C GLU A 76 -10.96 0.35 1.91
N ILE A 77 -10.61 -0.72 2.63
CA ILE A 77 -11.24 -2.02 2.46
C ILE A 77 -12.63 -2.02 3.09
N SER A 78 -13.53 -2.79 2.49
CA SER A 78 -14.87 -3.06 3.01
C SER A 78 -15.33 -4.47 2.59
N PRO A 79 -16.39 -5.05 3.18
CA PRO A 79 -16.94 -6.33 2.73
C PRO A 79 -17.36 -6.33 1.25
N GLU A 80 -17.80 -5.17 0.74
CA GLU A 80 -18.12 -5.00 -0.67
C GLU A 80 -16.86 -4.94 -1.52
N GLN A 81 -15.86 -4.16 -1.09
CA GLN A 81 -14.62 -3.99 -1.83
C GLN A 81 -13.79 -5.27 -1.87
N LEU A 82 -13.82 -6.11 -0.83
CA LEU A 82 -13.15 -7.42 -0.82
C LEU A 82 -13.53 -8.30 -2.01
N LYS A 83 -14.78 -8.21 -2.49
CA LYS A 83 -15.25 -8.94 -3.68
C LYS A 83 -14.52 -8.49 -4.94
N ASN A 84 -14.11 -7.21 -4.98
CA ASN A 84 -13.38 -6.61 -6.09
C ASN A 84 -11.86 -6.74 -5.92
N SER A 85 -11.36 -6.76 -4.69
CA SER A 85 -9.93 -6.90 -4.37
C SER A 85 -9.34 -8.24 -4.78
N GLN A 86 -10.18 -9.27 -4.94
CA GLN A 86 -9.79 -10.64 -5.34
C GLN A 86 -8.63 -11.20 -4.51
N LEU A 87 -8.61 -10.89 -3.21
CA LEU A 87 -7.61 -11.45 -2.31
C LEU A 87 -7.70 -12.98 -2.33
N THR A 88 -6.55 -13.64 -2.38
CA THR A 88 -6.52 -15.09 -2.21
C THR A 88 -7.06 -15.44 -0.82
N PRO A 89 -7.62 -16.65 -0.62
CA PRO A 89 -8.14 -17.04 0.69
C PRO A 89 -7.15 -16.84 1.85
N GLY A 90 -5.85 -17.10 1.62
CA GLY A 90 -4.82 -16.87 2.64
C GLY A 90 -4.62 -15.40 2.98
N LEU A 91 -4.65 -14.50 2.00
CA LEU A 91 -4.56 -13.06 2.24
C LEU A 91 -5.82 -12.52 2.92
N LEU A 92 -7.01 -13.02 2.56
CA LEU A 92 -8.25 -12.67 3.24
C LEU A 92 -8.18 -13.04 4.73
N GLU A 93 -7.71 -14.25 5.05
CA GLU A 93 -7.55 -14.69 6.43
C GLU A 93 -6.54 -13.82 7.19
N VAL A 94 -5.37 -13.55 6.61
CA VAL A 94 -4.37 -12.67 7.23
C VAL A 94 -4.95 -11.27 7.51
N PHE A 95 -5.60 -10.64 6.53
CA PHE A 95 -6.09 -9.26 6.64
C PHE A 95 -7.46 -9.11 7.32
N SER A 96 -8.15 -10.20 7.65
CA SER A 96 -9.37 -10.16 8.48
C SER A 96 -9.11 -10.50 9.95
N ARG A 97 -7.93 -11.02 10.30
CA ARG A 97 -7.54 -11.18 11.72
C ARG A 97 -7.44 -9.83 12.43
N LYS A 98 -7.82 -9.78 13.71
CA LYS A 98 -7.69 -8.56 14.54
C LYS A 98 -6.28 -7.95 14.58
N ASP A 99 -5.25 -8.79 14.49
CA ASP A 99 -3.84 -8.39 14.48
C ASP A 99 -3.26 -8.27 13.07
N SER A 100 -4.08 -8.44 12.02
CA SER A 100 -3.68 -8.52 10.62
C SER A 100 -2.52 -9.50 10.37
N GLY A 101 -2.41 -10.56 11.17
CA GLY A 101 -1.30 -11.51 11.11
C GLY A 101 0.08 -10.88 11.40
N GLY A 102 0.12 -9.79 12.16
CA GLY A 102 1.33 -9.02 12.44
C GLY A 102 1.74 -8.05 11.34
N LEU A 103 1.01 -8.00 10.21
CA LEU A 103 1.21 -7.01 9.17
C LEU A 103 0.51 -5.68 9.53
N PRO A 104 0.94 -4.55 8.98
CA PRO A 104 0.19 -3.31 9.10
C PRO A 104 -1.24 -3.50 8.53
N PRO A 105 -2.29 -3.07 9.25
CA PRO A 105 -3.67 -3.25 8.79
C PRO A 105 -3.92 -2.47 7.50
N LEU A 106 -4.90 -2.96 6.71
CA LEU A 106 -5.46 -2.18 5.61
C LEU A 106 -6.31 -1.03 6.18
N PRO A 107 -6.28 0.18 5.60
CA PRO A 107 -7.32 1.17 5.89
C PRO A 107 -8.72 0.57 5.77
N GLY A 108 -9.62 0.84 6.71
CA GLY A 108 -10.95 0.23 6.79
C GLY A 108 -11.00 -1.17 7.44
N HIS A 109 -9.89 -1.68 7.97
CA HIS A 109 -9.74 -3.03 8.53
C HIS A 109 -10.89 -3.50 9.45
N ASP A 110 -11.35 -2.65 10.37
CA ASP A 110 -12.38 -3.02 11.34
C ASP A 110 -13.66 -3.54 10.68
N SER A 111 -13.96 -3.04 9.46
CA SER A 111 -15.12 -3.45 8.68
C SER A 111 -15.08 -4.90 8.19
N ILE A 112 -13.91 -5.54 8.15
CA ILE A 112 -13.73 -6.90 7.63
C ILE A 112 -13.30 -7.91 8.69
N THR A 113 -13.06 -7.49 9.93
CA THR A 113 -12.55 -8.39 10.99
C THR A 113 -13.47 -9.57 11.31
N HIS A 114 -14.78 -9.37 11.15
CA HIS A 114 -15.79 -10.41 11.37
C HIS A 114 -15.82 -11.49 10.26
N LEU A 115 -15.05 -11.30 9.17
CA LEU A 115 -14.94 -12.25 8.06
C LEU A 115 -13.82 -13.28 8.26
N HIS A 116 -13.01 -13.15 9.32
CA HIS A 116 -11.97 -14.13 9.66
C HIS A 116 -12.59 -15.48 10.00
N THR A 117 -12.10 -16.55 9.38
CA THR A 117 -12.66 -17.90 9.59
C THR A 117 -11.74 -18.82 10.39
N GLY A 118 -10.46 -18.49 10.52
CA GLY A 118 -9.45 -19.32 11.19
C GLY A 118 -8.96 -20.49 10.33
N LYS A 119 -9.24 -20.49 9.02
CA LYS A 119 -9.02 -21.65 8.13
C LYS A 119 -7.55 -22.09 8.01
N TYR A 120 -6.61 -21.17 8.22
CA TYR A 120 -5.17 -21.42 8.12
C TYR A 120 -4.43 -21.26 9.46
N GLU A 121 -5.17 -21.19 10.55
CA GLU A 121 -4.55 -21.26 11.88
C GLU A 121 -4.17 -22.72 12.13
N ASP A 122 -2.90 -22.98 12.47
CA ASP A 122 -2.51 -24.30 12.94
C ASP A 122 -3.32 -24.58 14.22
N GLU A 123 -4.20 -25.58 14.15
CA GLU A 123 -4.70 -26.26 15.34
C GLU A 123 -3.47 -26.87 16.01
N GLY A 124 -2.85 -26.16 16.94
CA GLY A 124 -1.69 -26.66 17.68
C GLY A 124 -2.00 -28.06 18.22
N GLN A 125 -1.32 -29.07 17.67
CA GLN A 125 -1.13 -30.37 18.29
C GLN A 125 0.18 -30.36 19.07
#